data_AF-A0A948VMB1-F1
#
_entry.id   AF-A0A948VMB1-F1
#
_cell.length_a   1.000
_cell.length_b   1.000
_cell.length_c   1.000
_cell.angle_alpha   90.00
_cell.angle_beta   90.00
_cell.angle_gamma   90.00
#
_symmetry.space_group_name_H-M   'P 1'
#
loop_
_entity.id
_entity.type
_entity.pdbx_description
1 polymer ?
#
loop_
_entity_poly.entity_id
_entity_poly.type
_entity_poly.pdbx_seq_one_letter_code
_entity_poly.pdbx_strand_id
1 'polypeptide(L)'
;MYNEALNFRDKTPFLDAWATLYKLEKYVNGATIQGDRIQADRKELDRDALQGVNPGVDRKLMLTLFLDIHFYFICCDKVQNLLESFVELDGDPKLKKLWRTMKPKLKIFNDARNILEHIEKEIRKENLSDLGNLQKDAFTFGGKSYDISESRLKSLTDAYEQVVSILSKR
;
A
#
# COMPACT_ATOMS: atom_id res chain seq x y z
N MET A 1 -4.13 -14.03 -4.84
CA MET A 1 -4.22 -13.58 -3.44
C MET A 1 -3.53 -14.61 -2.56
N TYR A 2 -2.82 -14.12 -1.56
CA TYR A 2 -2.08 -14.90 -0.57
C TYR A 2 -3.02 -15.59 0.43
N ASN A 3 -2.62 -16.76 0.93
CA ASN A 3 -3.31 -17.57 1.95
C ASN A 3 -2.34 -18.51 2.70
N GLU A 4 -1.07 -18.12 2.79
CA GLU A 4 0.04 -18.90 3.35
C GLU A 4 0.12 -18.78 4.87
N ALA A 5 -0.34 -17.68 5.48
CA ALA A 5 -0.20 -17.42 6.90
C ALA A 5 -0.82 -18.52 7.79
N LEU A 6 -1.88 -19.18 7.30
CA LEU A 6 -2.50 -20.31 7.98
C LEU A 6 -1.55 -21.52 8.13
N ASN A 7 -0.61 -21.69 7.19
CA ASN A 7 0.34 -22.80 7.18
C ASN A 7 1.52 -22.60 8.14
N PHE A 8 1.65 -21.40 8.74
CA PHE A 8 2.78 -21.04 9.60
C PHE A 8 2.43 -20.96 11.07
N ARG A 9 1.21 -21.36 11.48
CA ARG A 9 0.79 -21.33 12.89
C ARG A 9 1.78 -22.05 13.82
N ASP A 10 2.22 -23.24 13.43
CA ASP A 10 3.16 -24.03 14.24
C ASP A 10 4.63 -23.63 14.01
N LYS A 11 4.90 -22.70 13.08
CA LYS A 11 6.24 -22.21 12.72
C LYS A 11 6.57 -20.85 13.33
N THR A 12 5.59 -20.19 13.93
CA THR A 12 5.77 -18.93 14.67
C THR A 12 5.94 -19.23 16.15
N PRO A 13 6.78 -18.47 16.88
CA PRO A 13 7.08 -18.77 18.28
C PRO A 13 5.91 -18.54 19.23
N PHE A 14 5.01 -17.60 18.91
CA PHE A 14 3.89 -17.18 19.76
C PHE A 14 2.61 -16.96 18.95
N LEU A 15 1.46 -17.07 19.60
CA LEU A 15 0.15 -16.80 18.99
C LEU A 15 0.07 -15.38 18.42
N ASP A 16 0.66 -14.39 19.10
CA ASP A 16 0.66 -13.00 18.67
C ASP A 16 1.50 -12.80 17.40
N ALA A 17 2.61 -13.55 17.24
CA ALA A 17 3.41 -13.53 16.03
C ALA A 17 2.61 -14.10 14.84
N TRP A 18 1.92 -15.22 15.04
CA TRP A 18 1.02 -15.77 14.02
C TRP A 18 -0.12 -14.82 13.66
N ALA A 19 -0.80 -14.25 14.66
CA ALA A 19 -1.90 -13.32 14.45
C ALA A 19 -1.44 -12.07 13.68
N THR A 20 -0.23 -11.58 13.98
CA THR A 20 0.40 -10.46 13.27
C THR A 20 0.69 -10.83 11.81
N LEU A 21 1.25 -12.01 11.55
CA LEU A 21 1.47 -12.52 10.18
C LEU A 21 0.16 -12.67 9.40
N TYR A 22 -0.88 -13.19 10.04
CA TYR A 22 -2.20 -13.35 9.44
C TYR A 22 -2.85 -12.01 9.07
N LYS A 23 -2.70 -10.99 9.93
CA LYS A 23 -3.16 -9.63 9.61
C LYS A 23 -2.30 -8.99 8.52
N LEU A 24 -0.98 -9.20 8.55
CA LEU A 24 -0.05 -8.72 7.53
C LEU A 24 -0.50 -9.22 6.14
N GLU A 25 -0.75 -10.53 5.99
CA GLU A 25 -1.25 -11.12 4.74
C GLU A 25 -2.54 -10.47 4.25
N LYS A 26 -3.51 -10.23 5.16
CA LYS A 26 -4.77 -9.56 4.79
C LYS A 26 -4.55 -8.14 4.24
N TYR A 27 -3.65 -7.38 4.84
CA TYR A 27 -3.35 -6.03 4.35
C TYR A 27 -2.51 -6.03 3.08
N VAL A 28 -1.64 -7.03 2.87
CA VAL A 28 -0.96 -7.24 1.57
C VAL A 28 -2.01 -7.51 0.49
N ASN A 29 -2.93 -8.45 0.72
CA ASN A 29 -4.03 -8.73 -0.20
C ASN A 29 -4.92 -7.50 -0.43
N GLY A 30 -5.21 -6.72 0.62
CA GLY A 30 -5.93 -5.46 0.51
C GLY A 30 -5.24 -4.45 -0.40
N ALA A 31 -3.93 -4.25 -0.22
CA ALA A 31 -3.13 -3.38 -1.09
C ALA A 31 -3.13 -3.88 -2.55
N THR A 32 -3.03 -5.20 -2.77
CA THR A 32 -3.12 -5.79 -4.12
C THR A 32 -4.47 -5.51 -4.77
N ILE A 33 -5.58 -5.78 -4.07
CA ILE A 33 -6.94 -5.56 -4.60
C ILE A 33 -7.14 -4.08 -4.98
N GLN A 34 -6.71 -3.15 -4.12
CA GLN A 34 -6.85 -1.73 -4.44
C GLN A 34 -5.91 -1.30 -5.57
N GLY A 35 -4.67 -1.80 -5.59
CA GLY A 35 -3.76 -1.57 -6.70
C GLY A 35 -4.36 -1.99 -8.04
N ASP A 36 -4.94 -3.19 -8.10
CA ASP A 36 -5.59 -3.72 -9.31
C ASP A 36 -6.78 -2.84 -9.76
N ARG A 37 -7.62 -2.39 -8.81
CA ARG A 37 -8.73 -1.47 -9.10
C ARG A 37 -8.25 -0.13 -9.63
N ILE A 38 -7.24 0.46 -8.99
CA ILE A 38 -6.62 1.72 -9.42
C ILE A 38 -6.11 1.59 -10.85
N GLN A 39 -5.42 0.49 -11.20
CA GLN A 39 -4.94 0.29 -12.57
C GLN A 39 -6.08 0.08 -13.58
N ALA A 40 -7.16 -0.59 -13.19
CA ALA A 40 -8.33 -0.80 -14.06
C ALA A 40 -9.05 0.54 -14.35
N ASP A 41 -9.37 1.29 -13.31
CA ASP A 41 -10.05 2.59 -13.40
C ASP A 41 -9.20 3.63 -14.15
N ARG A 42 -7.87 3.57 -14.00
CA ARG A 42 -6.95 4.41 -14.79
C ARG A 42 -6.98 4.09 -16.27
N LYS A 43 -7.00 2.81 -16.66
CA LYS A 43 -7.09 2.40 -18.08
C LYS A 43 -8.40 2.87 -18.69
N GLU A 44 -9.48 2.91 -17.92
CA GLU A 44 -10.77 3.47 -18.33
C GLU A 44 -10.67 4.98 -18.58
N LEU A 45 -10.07 5.74 -17.65
CA LEU A 45 -9.82 7.17 -17.84
C LEU A 45 -8.98 7.47 -19.09
N ASP A 46 -7.88 6.73 -19.29
CA ASP A 46 -7.00 6.91 -20.45
C ASP A 46 -7.74 6.63 -21.77
N ARG A 47 -8.57 5.58 -21.80
CA ARG A 47 -9.40 5.24 -22.96
C ARG A 47 -10.42 6.33 -23.27
N ASP A 48 -11.12 6.82 -22.27
CA ASP A 48 -12.17 7.81 -22.45
C ASP A 48 -11.59 9.17 -22.89
N ALA A 49 -10.40 9.53 -22.38
CA ALA A 49 -9.63 10.69 -22.81
C ALA A 49 -9.20 10.59 -24.29
N LEU A 50 -8.76 9.41 -24.75
CA LEU A 50 -8.40 9.18 -26.16
C LEU A 50 -9.61 9.24 -27.12
N GLN A 51 -10.81 8.93 -26.63
CA GLN A 51 -12.03 8.94 -27.44
C GLN A 51 -12.71 10.32 -27.52
N GLY A 52 -12.14 11.35 -26.89
CA GLY A 52 -12.69 12.71 -26.91
C GLY A 52 -14.04 12.83 -26.19
N VAL A 53 -14.34 11.89 -25.28
CA VAL A 53 -15.52 11.99 -24.41
C VAL A 53 -15.34 13.23 -23.52
N ASN A 54 -16.36 14.10 -23.52
CA ASN A 54 -16.32 15.44 -22.91
C ASN A 54 -15.78 15.41 -21.46
N PRO A 55 -15.06 16.47 -21.02
CA PRO A 55 -14.25 16.54 -19.80
C PRO A 55 -15.06 16.67 -18.49
N GLY A 56 -16.30 16.18 -18.49
CA GLY A 56 -16.98 15.80 -17.26
C GLY A 56 -16.48 14.42 -16.86
N VAL A 57 -15.21 14.31 -16.48
CA VAL A 57 -14.63 13.11 -15.87
C VAL A 57 -15.66 12.58 -14.89
N ASP A 58 -16.11 11.32 -15.04
CA ASP A 58 -17.18 10.79 -14.22
C ASP A 58 -16.82 11.01 -12.75
N ARG A 59 -17.53 11.95 -12.12
CA ARG A 59 -17.25 12.37 -10.74
C ARG A 59 -17.27 11.15 -9.81
N LYS A 60 -18.05 10.12 -10.18
CA LYS A 60 -18.07 8.83 -9.51
C LYS A 60 -16.74 8.10 -9.69
N LEU A 61 -16.21 7.98 -10.91
CA LEU A 61 -14.92 7.34 -11.18
C LEU A 61 -13.76 8.04 -10.45
N MET A 62 -13.72 9.38 -10.46
CA MET A 62 -12.70 10.12 -9.70
C MET A 62 -12.82 9.93 -8.19
N LEU A 63 -14.05 9.88 -7.67
CA LEU A 63 -14.30 9.60 -6.26
C LEU A 63 -13.87 8.16 -5.90
N THR A 64 -14.21 7.18 -6.72
CA THR A 64 -13.80 5.77 -6.55
C THR A 64 -12.28 5.67 -6.52
N LEU A 65 -11.60 6.25 -7.52
CA LEU A 65 -10.14 6.28 -7.59
C LEU A 65 -9.50 6.90 -6.35
N PHE A 66 -10.02 8.05 -5.90
CA PHE A 66 -9.50 8.68 -4.68
C PHE A 66 -9.66 7.78 -3.46
N LEU A 67 -10.82 7.14 -3.28
CA LEU A 67 -11.08 6.24 -2.16
C LEU A 67 -10.21 4.98 -2.22
N ASP A 68 -10.03 4.40 -3.40
CA ASP A 68 -9.20 3.22 -3.60
C ASP A 68 -7.71 3.55 -3.36
N ILE A 69 -7.23 4.71 -3.80
CA ILE A 69 -5.86 5.22 -3.51
C ILE A 69 -5.67 5.44 -2.01
N HIS A 70 -6.65 6.07 -1.34
CA HIS A 70 -6.57 6.29 0.10
C HIS A 70 -6.51 4.94 0.84
N PHE A 71 -7.41 4.01 0.50
CA PHE A 71 -7.41 2.69 1.13
C PHE A 71 -6.15 1.88 0.81
N TYR A 72 -5.60 2.01 -0.40
CA TYR A 72 -4.29 1.47 -0.77
C TYR A 72 -3.19 1.97 0.16
N PHE A 73 -3.09 3.28 0.42
CA PHE A 73 -2.10 3.83 1.33
C PHE A 73 -2.30 3.37 2.79
N ILE A 74 -3.55 3.22 3.24
CA ILE A 74 -3.86 2.63 4.55
C ILE A 74 -3.34 1.19 4.61
N CYS A 75 -3.62 0.37 3.59
CA CYS A 75 -3.14 -1.01 3.54
C CYS A 75 -1.61 -1.07 3.58
N CYS A 76 -0.92 -0.26 2.77
CA CYS A 76 0.54 -0.20 2.75
C CYS A 76 1.15 0.20 4.11
N ASP A 77 0.56 1.20 4.79
CA ASP A 77 0.98 1.60 6.15
C ASP A 77 0.80 0.46 7.16
N LYS A 78 -0.34 -0.23 7.11
CA LYS A 78 -0.58 -1.38 7.99
C LYS A 78 0.36 -2.54 7.70
N VAL A 79 0.69 -2.81 6.44
CA VAL A 79 1.71 -3.80 6.07
C VAL A 79 3.06 -3.45 6.68
N GLN A 80 3.49 -2.19 6.57
CA GLN A 80 4.75 -1.73 7.14
C GLN A 80 4.79 -1.97 8.66
N ASN A 81 3.76 -1.51 9.37
CA ASN A 81 3.71 -1.58 10.83
C ASN A 81 3.60 -3.03 11.33
N LEU A 82 2.78 -3.85 10.67
CA LEU A 82 2.64 -5.28 11.01
C LEU A 82 3.91 -6.07 10.69
N LEU A 83 4.62 -5.73 9.62
CA LEU A 83 5.91 -6.37 9.32
C LEU A 83 6.95 -6.05 10.40
N GLU A 84 7.03 -4.80 10.85
CA GLU A 84 7.91 -4.40 11.97
C GLU A 84 7.58 -5.20 13.23
N SER A 85 6.31 -5.19 13.66
CA SER A 85 5.87 -5.94 14.84
C SER A 85 6.10 -7.44 14.69
N PHE A 86 5.85 -8.02 13.50
CA PHE A 86 6.08 -9.44 13.26
C PHE A 86 7.56 -9.80 13.42
N VAL A 87 8.45 -9.00 12.84
CA VAL A 87 9.91 -9.19 12.91
C VAL A 87 10.42 -9.10 14.36
N GLU A 88 9.86 -8.21 15.15
CA GLU A 88 10.18 -8.05 16.58
C GLU A 88 9.71 -9.26 17.40
N LEU A 89 8.45 -9.68 17.21
CA LEU A 89 7.85 -10.81 17.92
C LEU A 89 8.47 -12.16 17.55
N ASP A 90 8.78 -12.34 16.27
CA ASP A 90 9.33 -13.60 15.76
C ASP A 90 10.82 -13.75 16.09
N GLY A 91 11.59 -12.66 15.98
CA GLY A 91 12.99 -12.63 16.39
C GLY A 91 14.01 -13.15 15.37
N ASP A 92 13.60 -13.73 14.22
CA ASP A 92 14.53 -14.25 13.20
C ASP A 92 15.55 -13.19 12.73
N PRO A 93 16.85 -13.48 12.74
CA PRO A 93 17.85 -12.59 12.16
C PRO A 93 17.63 -12.30 10.66
N LYS A 94 17.10 -13.25 9.90
CA LYS A 94 16.78 -13.08 8.46
C LYS A 94 15.61 -12.12 8.27
N LEU A 95 14.57 -12.21 9.10
CA LEU A 95 13.44 -11.27 9.08
C LEU A 95 13.89 -9.87 9.50
N LYS A 96 14.75 -9.76 10.53
CA LYS A 96 15.35 -8.47 10.94
C LYS A 96 16.14 -7.83 9.81
N LYS A 97 16.91 -8.61 9.05
CA LYS A 97 17.64 -8.14 7.88
C LYS A 97 16.69 -7.65 6.78
N LEU A 98 15.66 -8.43 6.46
CA LEU A 98 14.62 -8.05 5.49
C LEU A 98 13.97 -6.72 5.88
N TRP A 99 13.55 -6.57 7.14
CA TRP A 99 12.90 -5.36 7.64
C TRP A 99 13.78 -4.11 7.45
N ARG A 100 15.07 -4.19 7.81
CA ARG A 100 16.02 -3.08 7.62
C ARG A 100 16.13 -2.64 6.17
N THR A 101 16.06 -3.58 5.22
CA THR A 101 16.09 -3.27 3.78
C THR A 101 14.78 -2.66 3.28
N MET A 102 13.64 -3.09 3.82
CA MET A 102 12.32 -2.68 3.32
C MET A 102 11.80 -1.41 3.98
N LYS A 103 12.12 -1.14 5.25
CA LYS A 103 11.64 0.03 6.00
C LYS A 103 11.78 1.36 5.26
N PRO A 104 12.94 1.71 4.65
CA PRO A 104 13.08 2.97 3.92
C PRO A 104 12.17 3.04 2.67
N LYS A 105 11.94 1.89 2.01
CA LYS A 105 11.13 1.81 0.79
C LYS A 105 9.63 1.97 1.07
N LEU A 106 9.19 1.52 2.24
CA LEU A 106 7.79 1.56 2.65
C LEU A 106 7.40 2.90 3.30
N LYS A 107 8.36 3.65 3.87
CA LYS A 107 8.10 4.92 4.60
C LYS A 107 7.22 5.91 3.81
N ILE A 108 7.38 5.97 2.50
CA ILE A 108 6.61 6.87 1.63
C ILE A 108 5.09 6.66 1.76
N PHE A 109 4.64 5.43 2.03
CA PHE A 109 3.22 5.13 2.21
C PHE A 109 2.67 5.68 3.53
N ASN A 110 3.46 5.60 4.61
CA ASN A 110 3.09 6.22 5.88
C ASN A 110 2.97 7.74 5.72
N ASP A 111 3.90 8.35 4.99
CA ASP A 111 3.88 9.79 4.72
C ASP A 111 2.64 10.17 3.87
N ALA A 112 2.27 9.36 2.88
CA ALA A 112 1.08 9.54 2.05
C ALA A 112 -0.22 9.43 2.88
N ARG A 113 -0.35 8.33 3.63
CA ARG A 113 -1.50 8.05 4.51
C ARG A 113 -1.69 9.16 5.53
N ASN A 114 -0.62 9.57 6.22
CA ASN A 114 -0.68 10.60 7.25
C ASN A 114 -1.15 11.95 6.69
N ILE A 115 -0.80 12.26 5.45
CA ILE A 115 -1.26 13.48 4.77
C ILE A 115 -2.75 13.41 4.43
N LEU A 116 -3.23 12.27 3.93
CA LEU A 116 -4.64 12.07 3.62
C LEU A 116 -5.53 12.03 4.88
N GLU A 117 -5.03 11.47 5.99
CA GLU A 117 -5.74 11.46 7.28
C GLU A 117 -5.76 12.82 7.98
N HIS A 118 -4.85 13.72 7.61
CA HIS A 118 -4.77 15.08 8.14
C HIS A 118 -4.96 16.13 7.06
N ILE A 119 -5.83 15.83 6.09
CA ILE A 119 -6.08 16.65 4.92
C ILE A 119 -6.48 18.09 5.29
N GLU A 120 -7.18 18.28 6.40
CA GLU A 120 -7.57 19.58 6.92
C GLU A 120 -6.38 20.46 7.31
N LYS A 121 -5.28 19.85 7.79
CA LYS A 121 -4.05 20.59 8.11
C LYS A 121 -3.35 21.04 6.85
N GLU A 122 -3.34 20.19 5.83
CA GLU A 122 -2.73 20.50 4.53
C GLU A 122 -3.52 21.58 3.79
N ILE A 123 -4.86 21.50 3.80
CA ILE A 123 -5.74 22.51 3.18
C ILE A 123 -5.56 23.90 3.81
N ARG A 124 -5.29 23.97 5.12
CA ARG A 124 -5.09 25.24 5.84
C ARG A 124 -3.72 25.87 5.60
N LYS A 125 -2.79 25.21 4.91
CA LYS A 125 -1.51 25.82 4.54
C LYS A 125 -1.75 26.85 3.45
N GLU A 126 -1.14 28.03 3.60
CA GLU A 126 -1.29 29.15 2.64
C GLU A 126 -0.81 28.80 1.20
N ASN A 127 -0.04 27.72 1.03
CA ASN A 127 0.55 27.28 -0.23
C ASN A 127 0.12 25.87 -0.66
N LEU A 128 -1.17 25.54 -0.53
CA LEU A 128 -1.70 24.28 -1.06
C LEU A 128 -1.63 24.28 -2.59
N SER A 129 -0.72 23.51 -3.16
CA SER A 129 -0.52 23.48 -4.62
C SER A 129 -1.57 22.65 -5.35
N ASP A 130 -2.05 21.57 -4.73
CA ASP A 130 -3.01 20.66 -5.36
C ASP A 130 -3.82 19.82 -4.35
N LEU A 131 -5.01 19.38 -4.78
CA LEU A 131 -6.02 18.72 -3.93
C LEU A 131 -6.12 17.20 -4.10
N GLY A 132 -5.19 16.58 -4.83
CA GLY A 132 -5.32 15.20 -5.25
C GLY A 132 -5.44 15.10 -6.75
N ASN A 133 -4.34 14.79 -7.44
CA ASN A 133 -4.35 14.50 -8.86
C ASN A 133 -3.73 13.14 -9.16
N LEU A 134 -4.11 12.59 -10.30
CA LEU A 134 -3.46 11.44 -10.89
C LEU A 134 -2.60 11.92 -12.06
N GLN A 135 -1.30 11.63 -12.00
CA GLN A 135 -0.34 11.91 -13.06
C GLN A 135 0.44 10.65 -13.37
N LYS A 136 0.08 9.97 -14.46
CA LYS A 136 0.63 8.64 -14.79
C LYS A 136 0.55 7.75 -13.54
N ASP A 137 1.67 7.17 -13.12
CA ASP A 137 1.73 6.25 -11.98
C ASP A 137 1.93 6.93 -10.64
N ALA A 138 1.60 8.22 -10.54
CA ALA A 138 1.71 8.98 -9.31
C ALA A 138 0.37 9.58 -8.90
N PHE A 139 0.09 9.51 -7.61
CA PHE A 139 -0.88 10.35 -6.94
C PHE A 139 -0.16 11.57 -6.38
N THR A 140 -0.63 12.78 -6.67
CA THR A 140 -0.09 14.00 -6.07
C THR A 140 -1.08 14.60 -5.10
N PHE A 141 -0.58 15.16 -4.01
CA PHE A 141 -1.39 15.94 -3.07
C PHE A 141 -0.50 16.92 -2.30
N GLY A 142 -0.93 18.18 -2.16
CA GLY A 142 -0.17 19.19 -1.40
C GLY A 142 1.27 19.37 -1.88
N GLY A 143 1.51 19.19 -3.19
CA GLY A 143 2.81 19.40 -3.83
C GLY A 143 3.75 18.21 -3.71
N LYS A 144 3.30 17.12 -3.08
CA LYS A 144 4.02 15.86 -2.97
C LYS A 144 3.51 14.87 -3.99
N SER A 145 4.40 14.00 -4.45
CA SER A 145 4.11 12.95 -5.43
C SER A 145 4.38 11.59 -4.81
N TYR A 146 3.42 10.68 -4.96
CA TYR A 146 3.42 9.34 -4.40
C TYR A 146 3.25 8.33 -5.51
N ASP A 147 4.28 7.53 -5.72
CA ASP A 147 4.26 6.43 -6.68
C ASP A 147 3.24 5.37 -6.27
N ILE A 148 2.28 5.10 -7.16
CA ILE A 148 1.22 4.10 -7.07
C ILE A 148 1.32 3.09 -8.22
N SER A 149 2.49 2.99 -8.86
CA SER A 149 2.74 2.03 -9.93
C SER A 149 2.65 0.58 -9.46
N GLU A 150 2.48 -0.33 -10.42
CA GLU A 150 2.60 -1.78 -10.18
C GLU A 150 3.98 -2.15 -9.59
N SER A 151 5.05 -1.44 -9.98
CA SER A 151 6.39 -1.68 -9.44
C SER A 151 6.47 -1.39 -7.93
N ARG A 152 5.67 -0.43 -7.48
CA ARG A 152 5.59 -0.04 -6.08
C ARG A 152 4.81 -1.06 -5.26
N LEU A 153 3.68 -1.53 -5.78
CA LEU A 153 2.93 -2.66 -5.20
C LEU A 153 3.82 -3.92 -5.15
N LYS A 154 4.58 -4.19 -6.22
CA LYS A 154 5.50 -5.32 -6.28
C LYS A 154 6.54 -5.30 -5.17
N SER A 155 7.07 -4.12 -4.82
CA SER A 155 8.02 -4.00 -3.71
C SER A 155 7.40 -4.45 -2.38
N LEU A 156 6.10 -4.21 -2.18
CA LEU A 156 5.38 -4.63 -0.99
C LEU A 156 5.11 -6.14 -0.99
N THR A 157 4.65 -6.69 -2.12
CA THR A 157 4.39 -8.13 -2.25
C THR A 157 5.68 -8.95 -2.15
N ASP A 158 6.78 -8.47 -2.72
CA ASP A 158 8.10 -9.11 -2.64
C ASP A 158 8.62 -9.17 -1.18
N ALA A 159 8.24 -8.20 -0.33
CA ALA A 159 8.55 -8.28 1.10
C ALA A 159 7.80 -9.45 1.75
N TYR A 160 6.50 -9.59 1.45
CA TYR A 160 5.67 -10.67 1.98
C TYR A 160 6.14 -12.04 1.50
N GLU A 161 6.45 -12.19 0.22
CA GLU A 161 6.98 -13.43 -0.35
C GLU A 161 8.32 -13.84 0.29
N GLN A 162 9.17 -12.87 0.62
CA GLN A 162 10.39 -13.14 1.37
C GLN A 162 10.12 -13.59 2.81
N VAL A 163 9.12 -13.02 3.49
CA VAL A 163 8.67 -13.51 4.81
C VAL A 163 8.24 -14.98 4.70
N VAL A 164 7.34 -15.29 3.77
CA VAL A 164 6.87 -16.66 3.50
C VAL A 164 8.03 -17.61 3.21
N SER A 165 8.98 -17.20 2.37
CA SER A 165 10.17 -17.99 2.02
C SER A 165 11.07 -18.27 3.23
N ILE A 166 11.26 -17.29 4.12
CA ILE A 166 12.04 -17.46 5.35
C ILE A 166 11.36 -18.47 6.28
N LEU A 167 10.05 -18.32 6.51
CA LEU A 167 9.28 -19.23 7.38
C LEU A 167 9.15 -20.64 6.81
N SER A 168 9.07 -20.78 5.49
CA SER A 168 8.97 -22.09 4.83
C SER A 168 10.23 -22.94 5.02
N LYS A 169 11.40 -22.29 5.15
CA LYS A 169 12.71 -22.95 5.30
C LYS A 169 13.12 -23.19 6.76
N ARG A 170 12.26 -22.82 7.71
CA ARG A 170 12.34 -23.28 9.10
C ARG A 170 11.77 -24.68 9.20
#